data_AF-A0A938RHI4-F1
#
_entry.id   AF-A0A938RHI4-F1
#
_cell.length_a   1.000
_cell.length_b   1.000
_cell.length_c   1.000
_cell.angle_alpha   90.00
_cell.angle_beta   90.00
_cell.angle_gamma   90.00
#
_symmetry.space_group_name_H-M   'P 1'
#
loop_
_entity.id
_entity.type
_entity.pdbx_description
1 polymer ?
#
loop_
_entity_poly.entity_id
_entity_poly.type
_entity_poly.pdbx_seq_one_letter_code
_entity_poly.pdbx_strand_id
1 'polypeptide(L)'
;MSLSGKKAVYILFAVILISMPFTASAAGSASQDKALVAAREAFVAGDRVKFARHAAKIRGHALDMYLDFWRLRLRLEEATPGEVSHFLLKNPGSVLAEQLRRDWLQVLGRTGQWELFRKEQSALVRNDPDVACYALQERWFRQDVSALAEAKPFWKAQKPLPEGCAPLIDELFKSGELTWKDLRDRFRFFVQANLMSEAKRIAERM
;
A
#
# COMPACT_ATOMS: atom_id res chain seq x y z
N MET A 1 -44.53 5.29 -68.80
CA MET A 1 -44.52 6.66 -68.22
C MET A 1 -44.48 6.54 -66.70
N SER A 2 -43.28 6.67 -66.11
CA SER A 2 -42.87 7.77 -65.21
C SER A 2 -43.49 7.66 -63.81
N LEU A 3 -42.82 7.08 -62.79
CA LEU A 3 -41.81 7.71 -61.92
C LEU A 3 -42.17 9.12 -61.45
N SER A 4 -42.50 9.28 -60.16
CA SER A 4 -41.98 10.31 -59.23
C SER A 4 -42.96 10.53 -58.07
N GLY A 5 -42.49 10.47 -56.83
CA GLY A 5 -43.31 10.86 -55.68
C GLY A 5 -42.78 10.40 -54.32
N LYS A 6 -41.97 9.33 -54.27
CA LYS A 6 -41.42 8.78 -53.01
C LYS A 6 -40.15 9.48 -52.50
N LYS A 7 -39.80 10.66 -53.01
CA LYS A 7 -38.53 11.36 -52.69
C LYS A 7 -38.68 12.59 -51.76
N ALA A 8 -39.89 13.00 -51.41
CA ALA A 8 -40.09 14.31 -50.77
C ALA A 8 -40.17 14.31 -49.23
N VAL A 9 -40.36 13.16 -48.56
CA VAL A 9 -40.55 13.15 -47.09
C VAL A 9 -39.32 12.64 -46.32
N TYR A 10 -38.45 11.87 -46.97
CA TYR A 10 -37.15 11.46 -46.39
C TYR A 10 -36.09 12.58 -46.40
N ILE A 11 -36.46 13.80 -46.80
CA ILE A 11 -35.61 15.02 -46.76
C ILE A 11 -36.05 15.93 -45.59
N LEU A 12 -36.66 15.38 -44.55
CA LEU A 12 -36.79 16.05 -43.24
C LEU A 12 -36.06 15.27 -42.13
N PHE A 13 -35.08 14.45 -42.53
CA PHE A 13 -34.21 13.66 -41.66
C PHE A 13 -32.75 13.90 -42.06
N ALA A 14 -32.37 15.16 -42.25
CA ALA A 14 -30.98 15.52 -42.48
C ALA A 14 -30.73 16.95 -42.01
N VAL A 15 -29.65 17.12 -41.25
CA VAL A 15 -29.06 18.41 -40.87
C VAL A 15 -29.66 19.11 -39.64
N ILE A 16 -29.63 18.42 -38.49
CA ILE A 16 -29.18 19.06 -37.24
C ILE A 16 -28.04 18.20 -36.70
N LEU A 17 -26.92 18.25 -37.42
CA LEU A 17 -25.62 17.92 -36.84
C LEU A 17 -25.35 19.04 -35.83
N ILE A 18 -25.68 18.79 -34.58
CA ILE A 18 -25.28 19.62 -33.44
C ILE A 18 -23.76 19.70 -33.49
N SER A 19 -23.26 20.83 -33.98
CA SER A 19 -21.89 21.26 -33.78
C SER A 19 -21.70 21.50 -32.29
N MET A 20 -21.45 20.44 -31.53
CA MET A 20 -20.89 20.58 -30.20
C MET A 20 -19.46 21.07 -30.41
N PRO A 21 -19.11 22.30 -29.98
CA PRO A 21 -17.71 22.68 -29.98
C PRO A 21 -17.03 21.78 -28.96
N PHE A 22 -16.29 20.78 -29.45
CA PHE A 22 -15.33 20.05 -28.64
C PHE A 22 -14.20 21.02 -28.33
N THR A 23 -14.38 21.86 -27.33
CA THR A 23 -13.32 22.74 -26.82
C THR A 23 -12.28 21.85 -26.17
N ALA A 24 -11.26 21.48 -26.94
CA ALA A 24 -10.12 20.70 -26.47
C ALA A 24 -9.36 21.49 -25.40
N SER A 25 -9.59 21.17 -24.12
CA SER A 25 -8.88 21.76 -22.97
C SER A 25 -7.48 21.15 -22.80
N ALA A 26 -6.69 21.11 -23.88
CA ALA A 26 -5.39 20.42 -23.90
C ALA A 26 -4.30 21.16 -23.09
N ALA A 27 -4.33 22.49 -23.06
CA ALA A 27 -3.35 23.30 -22.31
C ALA A 27 -3.50 23.16 -20.78
N GLY A 28 -4.74 23.02 -20.30
CA GLY A 28 -5.03 22.77 -18.88
C GLY A 28 -4.54 21.41 -18.42
N SER A 29 -4.73 20.37 -19.25
CA SER A 29 -4.24 19.01 -18.98
C SER A 29 -2.72 18.96 -18.89
N ALA A 30 -2.00 19.51 -19.88
CA ALA A 30 -0.54 19.46 -19.92
C ALA A 30 0.13 20.18 -18.72
N SER A 31 -0.51 21.21 -18.18
CA SER A 31 -0.05 21.90 -16.96
C SER A 31 -0.27 21.06 -15.70
N GLN A 32 -1.42 20.38 -15.60
CA GLN A 32 -1.71 19.47 -14.49
C GLN A 32 -0.83 18.21 -14.54
N ASP A 33 -0.52 17.69 -15.73
CA ASP A 33 0.40 16.56 -15.90
C ASP A 33 1.79 16.87 -15.34
N LYS A 34 2.33 18.07 -15.65
CA LYS A 34 3.59 18.54 -15.07
C LYS A 34 3.53 18.67 -13.55
N ALA A 35 2.41 19.19 -13.02
CA ALA A 35 2.20 19.27 -11.59
C ALA A 35 2.13 17.88 -10.94
N LEU A 36 1.52 16.90 -11.62
CA LEU A 36 1.42 15.53 -11.15
C LEU A 36 2.80 14.86 -11.08
N VAL A 37 3.63 15.02 -12.11
CA VAL A 37 5.02 14.50 -12.09
C VAL A 37 5.80 15.10 -10.93
N ALA A 38 5.72 16.43 -10.74
CA ALA A 38 6.38 17.09 -9.61
C ALA A 38 5.84 16.67 -8.24
N ALA A 39 4.53 16.40 -8.13
CA ALA A 39 3.93 15.84 -6.92
C ALA A 39 4.45 14.42 -6.65
N ARG A 40 4.55 13.57 -7.68
CA ARG A 40 5.12 12.22 -7.56
C ARG A 40 6.58 12.27 -7.11
N GLU A 41 7.39 13.15 -7.67
CA GLU A 41 8.79 13.32 -7.25
C GLU A 41 8.88 13.74 -5.78
N ALA A 42 8.05 14.68 -5.34
CA ALA A 42 7.99 15.08 -3.94
C ALA A 42 7.52 13.94 -3.02
N PHE A 43 6.54 13.15 -3.45
CA PHE A 43 6.10 11.94 -2.75
C PHE A 43 7.25 10.93 -2.58
N VAL A 44 7.98 10.64 -3.65
CA VAL A 44 9.14 9.72 -3.62
C VAL A 44 10.24 10.25 -2.69
N ALA A 45 10.43 11.57 -2.63
CA ALA A 45 11.38 12.22 -1.73
C ALA A 45 10.89 12.35 -0.27
N GLY A 46 9.64 12.00 0.02
CA GLY A 46 9.04 12.19 1.35
C GLY A 46 8.75 13.66 1.71
N ASP A 47 8.83 14.59 0.76
CA ASP A 47 8.65 16.03 1.00
C ASP A 47 7.17 16.39 0.97
N ARG A 48 6.55 16.38 2.16
CA ARG A 48 5.13 16.69 2.36
C ARG A 48 4.75 18.11 1.89
N VAL A 49 5.64 19.08 2.10
CA VAL A 49 5.38 20.49 1.79
C VAL A 49 5.40 20.72 0.28
N LYS A 50 6.45 20.22 -0.39
CA LYS A 50 6.56 20.29 -1.86
C LYS A 50 5.43 19.50 -2.51
N PHE A 51 5.09 18.32 -1.99
CA PHE A 51 3.94 17.54 -2.46
C PHE A 51 2.66 18.36 -2.42
N ALA A 52 2.31 18.95 -1.26
CA ALA A 52 1.09 19.73 -1.09
C ALA A 52 1.01 20.91 -2.08
N ARG A 53 2.14 21.61 -2.30
CA ARG A 53 2.23 22.73 -3.24
C ARG A 53 1.95 22.32 -4.69
N HIS A 54 2.42 21.16 -5.13
CA HIS A 54 2.16 20.66 -6.49
C HIS A 54 0.76 20.07 -6.61
N ALA A 55 0.31 19.30 -5.61
CA ALA A 55 -1.00 18.68 -5.59
C ALA A 55 -2.14 19.71 -5.63
N ALA A 56 -1.99 20.89 -5.00
CA ALA A 56 -2.98 21.95 -5.02
C ALA A 56 -3.31 22.50 -6.44
N LYS A 57 -2.45 22.24 -7.42
CA LYS A 57 -2.59 22.68 -8.81
C LYS A 57 -3.38 21.69 -9.67
N ILE A 58 -3.77 20.54 -9.11
CA ILE A 58 -4.40 19.44 -9.84
C ILE A 58 -5.85 19.32 -9.35
N ARG A 59 -6.81 19.27 -10.27
CA ARG A 59 -8.25 19.18 -9.96
C ARG A 59 -8.98 18.34 -11.00
N GLY A 60 -9.71 17.32 -10.56
CA GLY A 60 -10.52 16.46 -11.43
C GLY A 60 -9.65 15.65 -12.39
N HIS A 61 -8.45 15.27 -11.97
CA HIS A 61 -7.49 14.55 -12.80
C HIS A 61 -7.83 13.07 -12.84
N ALA A 62 -7.57 12.41 -13.96
CA ALA A 62 -7.75 10.96 -14.10
C ALA A 62 -6.92 10.13 -13.09
N LEU A 63 -5.95 10.77 -12.42
CA LEU A 63 -5.04 10.15 -11.44
C LEU A 63 -5.24 10.72 -10.02
N ASP A 64 -6.41 11.32 -9.74
CA ASP A 64 -6.74 11.85 -8.40
C ASP A 64 -6.61 10.79 -7.30
N MET A 65 -6.90 9.53 -7.62
CA MET A 65 -6.70 8.40 -6.71
C MET A 65 -5.23 8.26 -6.24
N TYR A 66 -4.26 8.47 -7.14
CA TYR A 66 -2.85 8.45 -6.79
C TYR A 66 -2.48 9.62 -5.88
N LEU A 67 -3.04 10.81 -6.14
CA LEU A 67 -2.83 11.97 -5.28
C LEU A 67 -3.38 11.73 -3.87
N ASP A 68 -4.58 11.16 -3.75
CA ASP A 68 -5.19 10.81 -2.46
C ASP A 68 -4.35 9.77 -1.73
N PHE A 69 -3.88 8.74 -2.44
CA PHE A 69 -3.01 7.70 -1.90
C PHE A 69 -1.68 8.28 -1.40
N TRP A 70 -0.97 9.06 -2.21
CA TRP A 70 0.30 9.68 -1.83
C TRP A 70 0.15 10.62 -0.65
N ARG A 71 -0.91 11.45 -0.65
CA ARG A 71 -1.21 12.38 0.44
C ARG A 71 -1.40 11.66 1.77
N LEU A 72 -2.14 10.56 1.75
CA LEU A 72 -2.40 9.78 2.96
C LEU A 72 -1.15 9.00 3.39
N ARG A 73 -0.47 8.34 2.45
CA ARG A 73 0.72 7.53 2.72
C ARG A 73 1.89 8.33 3.31
N LEU A 74 2.07 9.59 2.89
CA LEU A 74 3.12 10.47 3.43
C LEU A 74 3.00 10.73 4.94
N ARG A 75 1.78 10.62 5.49
CA ARG A 75 1.48 10.87 6.90
C ARG A 75 0.71 9.71 7.54
N LEU A 76 0.92 8.49 7.03
CA LEU A 76 0.09 7.35 7.42
C LEU A 76 0.18 7.04 8.92
N GLU A 77 1.33 7.29 9.53
CA GLU A 77 1.53 7.10 10.99
C GLU A 77 0.72 8.08 11.84
N GLU A 78 0.31 9.22 11.27
CA GLU A 78 -0.51 10.24 11.91
C GLU A 78 -1.99 10.14 11.47
N ALA A 79 -2.31 9.22 10.55
CA ALA A 79 -3.64 9.13 9.97
C ALA A 79 -4.65 8.55 10.97
N THR A 80 -5.84 9.12 10.95
CA THR A 80 -6.97 8.56 11.71
C THR A 80 -7.55 7.34 10.99
N PRO A 81 -8.19 6.39 11.71
CA PRO A 81 -8.90 5.29 11.09
C PRO A 81 -9.98 5.75 10.09
N GLY A 82 -10.60 6.91 10.33
CA GLY A 82 -11.59 7.50 9.43
C GLY A 82 -11.01 7.92 8.08
N GLU A 83 -9.80 8.50 8.05
CA GLU A 83 -9.14 8.89 6.80
C GLU A 83 -8.76 7.68 5.95
N VAL A 84 -8.24 6.62 6.59
CA VAL A 84 -7.91 5.36 5.92
C VAL A 84 -9.19 4.70 5.41
N SER A 85 -10.22 4.59 6.25
CA SER A 85 -11.51 4.02 5.87
C SER A 85 -12.14 4.78 4.69
N HIS A 86 -12.08 6.11 4.70
CA HIS A 86 -12.56 6.94 3.59
C HIS A 86 -11.86 6.58 2.27
N PHE A 87 -10.53 6.48 2.26
CA PHE A 87 -9.79 6.10 1.06
C PHE A 87 -10.16 4.69 0.57
N LEU A 88 -10.25 3.72 1.49
CA LEU A 88 -10.54 2.33 1.17
C LEU A 88 -11.97 2.16 0.62
N LEU A 89 -12.96 2.87 1.17
CA LEU A 89 -14.35 2.84 0.71
C LEU A 89 -14.54 3.57 -0.63
N LYS A 90 -13.77 4.63 -0.89
CA LYS A 90 -13.80 5.35 -2.16
C LYS A 90 -13.19 4.54 -3.30
N ASN A 91 -12.26 3.63 -3.00
CA ASN A 91 -11.47 2.92 -4.01
C ASN A 91 -11.48 1.38 -3.83
N PRO A 92 -12.65 0.73 -3.73
CA PRO A 92 -12.76 -0.68 -3.41
C PRO A 92 -12.12 -1.57 -4.49
N GLY A 93 -11.47 -2.65 -4.08
CA GLY A 93 -10.86 -3.64 -5.01
C GLY A 93 -9.66 -3.14 -5.80
N SER A 94 -9.23 -1.89 -5.60
CA SER A 94 -8.09 -1.33 -6.31
C SER A 94 -6.74 -1.78 -5.72
N VAL A 95 -5.71 -1.78 -6.55
CA VAL A 95 -4.34 -2.11 -6.13
C VAL A 95 -3.82 -1.13 -5.07
N LEU A 96 -4.16 0.18 -5.18
CA LEU A 96 -3.72 1.16 -4.18
C LEU A 96 -4.49 1.04 -2.87
N ALA A 97 -5.76 0.64 -2.87
CA ALA A 97 -6.48 0.35 -1.62
C ALA A 97 -5.89 -0.87 -0.91
N GLU A 98 -5.58 -1.92 -1.65
CA GLU A 98 -4.89 -3.09 -1.09
C GLU A 98 -3.51 -2.70 -0.54
N GLN A 99 -2.77 -1.85 -1.26
CA GLN A 99 -1.48 -1.36 -0.79
C GLN A 99 -1.59 -0.48 0.45
N LEU A 100 -2.55 0.45 0.49
CA LEU A 100 -2.75 1.29 1.65
C LEU A 100 -3.15 0.44 2.87
N ARG A 101 -4.00 -0.58 2.70
CA ARG A 101 -4.39 -1.48 3.78
C ARG A 101 -3.19 -2.23 4.35
N ARG A 102 -2.29 -2.74 3.49
CA ARG A 102 -1.04 -3.38 3.93
C ARG A 102 -0.16 -2.43 4.74
N ASP A 103 0.07 -1.23 4.22
CA ASP A 103 0.89 -0.22 4.89
C ASP A 103 0.24 0.20 6.23
N TRP A 104 -1.09 0.30 6.26
CA TRP A 104 -1.85 0.61 7.48
C TRP A 104 -1.76 -0.50 8.52
N LEU A 105 -1.85 -1.77 8.11
CA LEU A 105 -1.68 -2.91 9.00
C LEU A 105 -0.31 -2.92 9.66
N GLN A 106 0.75 -2.52 8.95
CA GLN A 106 2.07 -2.37 9.56
C GLN A 106 2.10 -1.27 10.63
N VAL A 107 1.44 -0.12 10.38
CA VAL A 107 1.31 0.96 11.39
C VAL A 107 0.54 0.47 12.62
N LEU A 108 -0.59 -0.21 12.41
CA LEU A 108 -1.40 -0.77 13.50
C LEU A 108 -0.63 -1.81 14.31
N GLY A 109 0.13 -2.68 13.64
CA GLY A 109 0.98 -3.67 14.27
C GLY A 109 2.08 -3.03 15.13
N ARG A 110 2.81 -2.05 14.58
CA ARG A 110 3.83 -1.29 15.32
C ARG A 110 3.27 -0.57 16.54
N THR A 111 2.05 -0.02 16.43
CA THR A 111 1.40 0.76 17.49
C THR A 111 0.54 -0.09 18.44
N GLY A 112 0.47 -1.41 18.23
CA GLY A 112 -0.28 -2.33 19.09
C GLY A 112 -1.80 -2.17 19.05
N GLN A 113 -2.35 -1.59 17.97
CA GLN A 113 -3.79 -1.38 17.80
C GLN A 113 -4.51 -2.65 17.32
N TRP A 114 -4.46 -3.71 18.14
CA TRP A 114 -4.83 -5.09 17.76
C TRP A 114 -6.29 -5.27 17.35
N GLU A 115 -7.23 -4.60 18.00
CA GLU A 115 -8.66 -4.65 17.62
C GLU A 115 -8.87 -4.17 16.18
N LEU A 116 -8.30 -3.01 15.85
CA LEU A 116 -8.41 -2.44 14.51
C LEU A 116 -7.57 -3.24 13.50
N PHE A 117 -6.40 -3.74 13.92
CA PHE A 117 -5.55 -4.60 13.09
C PHE A 117 -6.33 -5.81 12.60
N ARG A 118 -7.00 -6.56 13.50
CA ARG A 118 -7.79 -7.74 13.10
C ARG A 118 -8.89 -7.41 12.12
N LYS A 119 -9.59 -6.29 12.35
CA LYS A 119 -10.67 -5.83 11.46
C LYS A 119 -10.13 -5.59 10.05
N GLU A 120 -9.06 -4.82 9.92
CA GLU A 120 -8.47 -4.51 8.62
C GLU A 120 -7.80 -5.74 7.98
N GLN A 121 -7.18 -6.61 8.77
CA GLN A 121 -6.53 -7.82 8.29
C GLN A 121 -7.52 -8.75 7.59
N SER A 122 -8.74 -8.88 8.12
CA SER A 122 -9.78 -9.70 7.50
C SER A 122 -10.20 -9.25 6.09
N ALA A 123 -9.95 -7.98 5.77
CA ALA A 123 -10.23 -7.38 4.47
C ALA A 123 -9.01 -7.33 3.54
N LEU A 124 -7.85 -7.84 3.99
CA LEU A 124 -6.64 -7.94 3.17
C LEU A 124 -6.77 -9.16 2.25
N VAL A 125 -6.64 -8.95 0.94
CA VAL A 125 -6.83 -10.00 -0.07
C VAL A 125 -5.55 -10.81 -0.26
N ARG A 126 -4.40 -10.15 -0.29
CA ARG A 126 -3.11 -10.78 -0.54
C ARG A 126 -2.31 -10.88 0.75
N ASN A 127 -1.90 -12.11 1.08
CA ASN A 127 -0.96 -12.34 2.17
C ASN A 127 0.33 -11.54 1.96
N ASP A 128 0.75 -10.85 3.00
CA ASP A 128 1.96 -10.03 3.04
C ASP A 128 2.82 -10.50 4.23
N PRO A 129 4.09 -10.91 4.01
CA PRO A 129 4.95 -11.40 5.09
C PRO A 129 5.17 -10.41 6.24
N ASP A 130 5.18 -9.10 5.95
CA ASP A 130 5.39 -8.08 6.97
C ASP A 130 4.15 -7.90 7.83
N VAL A 131 2.95 -8.11 7.27
CA VAL A 131 1.69 -8.17 8.01
C VAL A 131 1.53 -9.50 8.75
N ALA A 132 1.98 -10.61 8.15
CA ALA A 132 1.77 -11.96 8.67
C ALA A 132 2.36 -12.13 10.08
N CYS A 133 3.55 -11.60 10.35
CA CYS A 133 4.12 -11.68 11.69
C CYS A 133 3.40 -10.81 12.72
N TYR A 134 2.86 -9.65 12.33
CA TYR A 134 1.98 -8.89 13.23
C TYR A 134 0.68 -9.64 13.53
N ALA A 135 0.15 -10.41 12.57
CA ALA A 135 -0.99 -11.29 12.81
C ALA A 135 -0.66 -12.44 13.77
N LEU A 136 0.54 -13.03 13.65
CA LEU A 136 1.02 -14.01 14.63
C LEU A 136 1.21 -13.39 16.02
N GLN A 137 1.70 -12.15 16.09
CA GLN A 137 1.88 -11.43 17.34
C GLN A 137 0.54 -11.13 18.02
N GLU A 138 -0.44 -10.68 17.24
CA GLU A 138 -1.82 -10.49 17.70
C GLU A 138 -2.40 -11.78 18.30
N ARG A 139 -2.26 -12.91 17.60
CA ARG A 139 -2.70 -14.24 18.08
C ARG A 139 -1.97 -14.65 19.36
N TRP A 140 -0.66 -14.45 19.42
CA TRP A 140 0.16 -14.73 20.60
C TRP A 140 -0.33 -13.95 21.83
N PHE A 141 -0.64 -12.66 21.68
CA PHE A 141 -1.20 -11.86 22.78
C PHE A 141 -2.56 -12.36 23.28
N ARG A 142 -3.32 -13.04 22.41
CA ARG A 142 -4.55 -13.74 22.76
C ARG A 142 -4.32 -15.16 23.29
N GLN A 143 -3.10 -15.49 23.70
CA GLN A 143 -2.70 -16.77 24.28
C GLN A 143 -2.75 -17.95 23.30
N ASP A 144 -2.69 -17.69 21.99
CA ASP A 144 -2.52 -18.74 20.99
C ASP A 144 -1.04 -19.14 20.88
N VAL A 145 -0.67 -20.21 21.58
CA VAL A 145 0.70 -20.72 21.62
C VAL A 145 1.21 -21.24 20.27
N SER A 146 0.31 -21.60 19.34
CA SER A 146 0.71 -22.07 18.00
C SER A 146 1.39 -20.97 17.18
N ALA A 147 1.14 -19.70 17.51
CA ALA A 147 1.75 -18.55 16.84
C ALA A 147 3.29 -18.57 16.90
N LEU A 148 3.88 -19.05 18.00
CA LEU A 148 5.34 -19.18 18.13
C LEU A 148 5.90 -20.23 17.16
N ALA A 149 5.22 -21.37 17.03
CA ALA A 149 5.63 -22.40 16.08
C ALA A 149 5.52 -21.90 14.63
N GLU A 150 4.47 -21.15 14.31
CA GLU A 150 4.25 -20.51 13.00
C GLU A 150 5.24 -19.38 12.70
N ALA A 151 5.88 -18.79 13.71
CA ALA A 151 6.95 -17.79 13.54
C ALA A 151 8.31 -18.41 13.19
N LYS A 152 8.58 -19.67 13.54
CA LYS A 152 9.87 -20.35 13.29
C LYS A 152 10.30 -20.34 11.80
N PRO A 153 9.41 -20.55 10.80
CA PRO A 153 9.78 -20.43 9.40
C PRO A 153 10.30 -19.04 8.99
N PHE A 154 9.80 -17.95 9.59
CA PHE A 154 10.32 -16.61 9.36
C PHE A 154 11.75 -16.47 9.88
N TRP A 155 12.07 -17.15 10.99
CA TRP A 155 13.45 -17.23 11.46
C TRP A 155 14.35 -17.99 10.47
N LYS A 156 13.89 -19.14 9.97
CA LYS A 156 14.69 -20.00 9.08
C LYS A 156 14.84 -19.46 7.66
N ALA A 157 14.05 -18.45 7.28
CA ALA A 157 14.10 -17.88 5.95
C ALA A 157 15.45 -17.17 5.69
N GLN A 158 15.97 -17.35 4.48
CA GLN A 158 17.23 -16.75 3.99
C GLN A 158 17.05 -15.27 3.58
N LYS A 159 16.44 -14.48 4.46
CA LYS A 159 16.14 -13.06 4.22
C LYS A 159 16.10 -12.28 5.55
N PRO A 160 16.10 -10.95 5.52
CA PRO A 160 15.83 -10.15 6.72
C PRO A 160 14.52 -10.58 7.39
N LEU A 161 14.51 -10.58 8.72
CA LEU A 161 13.33 -10.90 9.49
C LEU A 161 12.35 -9.72 9.42
N PRO A 162 11.07 -9.93 9.07
CA PRO A 162 10.08 -8.87 9.18
C PRO A 162 10.01 -8.31 10.61
N GLU A 163 9.84 -7.00 10.72
CA GLU A 163 9.86 -6.27 12.01
C GLU A 163 8.91 -6.89 13.05
N GLY A 164 7.66 -7.17 12.64
CA GLY A 164 6.65 -7.74 13.53
C GLY A 164 6.97 -9.15 14.05
N CYS A 165 7.95 -9.86 13.48
CA CYS A 165 8.33 -11.18 13.99
C CYS A 165 9.26 -11.07 15.21
N ALA A 166 9.98 -9.96 15.39
CA ALA A 166 11.03 -9.86 16.40
C ALA A 166 10.55 -10.25 17.82
N PRO A 167 9.37 -9.80 18.30
CA PRO A 167 8.88 -10.19 19.63
C PRO A 167 8.60 -11.69 19.77
N LEU A 168 8.12 -12.34 18.71
CA LEU A 168 7.88 -13.80 18.71
C LEU A 168 9.19 -14.58 18.69
N ILE A 169 10.19 -14.07 17.96
CA ILE A 169 11.52 -14.67 17.92
C ILE A 169 12.21 -14.54 19.29
N ASP A 170 12.08 -13.40 19.97
CA ASP A 170 12.59 -13.23 21.34
C ASP A 170 11.98 -14.26 22.29
N GLU A 171 10.67 -14.52 22.17
CA GLU A 171 10.00 -15.53 22.99
C GLU A 171 10.46 -16.96 22.69
N LEU A 172 10.75 -17.26 21.42
CA LEU A 172 11.34 -18.54 21.04
C LEU A 172 12.74 -18.74 21.63
N PHE A 173 13.55 -17.68 21.76
CA PHE A 173 14.84 -17.77 22.45
C PHE A 173 14.67 -17.96 23.95
N LYS A 174 13.72 -17.27 24.59
CA LYS A 174 13.44 -17.42 26.03
C LYS A 174 12.97 -18.83 26.39
N SER A 175 12.15 -19.45 25.54
CA SER A 175 11.67 -20.81 25.74
C SER A 175 12.69 -21.89 25.38
N GLY A 176 13.85 -21.53 24.80
CA GLY A 176 14.89 -22.47 24.35
C GLY A 176 14.57 -23.17 23.02
N GLU A 177 13.46 -22.83 22.38
CA GLU A 177 13.04 -23.33 21.08
C GLU A 177 13.91 -22.80 19.92
N LEU A 178 14.51 -21.62 20.11
CA LEU A 178 15.66 -21.16 19.37
C LEU A 178 16.86 -21.07 20.29
N THR A 179 18.01 -21.52 19.79
CA THR A 179 19.21 -21.69 20.59
C THR A 179 20.34 -20.76 20.15
N TRP A 180 21.37 -20.65 20.97
CA TRP A 180 22.62 -19.98 20.60
C TRP A 180 23.22 -20.49 19.27
N LYS A 181 23.03 -21.77 18.96
CA LYS A 181 23.45 -22.36 17.68
C LYS A 181 22.67 -21.74 16.53
N ASP A 182 21.35 -21.59 16.64
CA ASP A 182 20.51 -20.99 15.61
C ASP A 182 20.87 -19.52 15.35
N LEU A 183 21.19 -18.76 16.41
CA LEU A 183 21.66 -17.37 16.30
C LEU A 183 22.97 -17.29 15.51
N ARG A 184 23.94 -18.15 15.85
CA ARG A 184 25.24 -18.21 15.18
C ARG A 184 25.13 -18.66 13.73
N ASP A 185 24.26 -19.63 13.45
CA ASP A 185 24.02 -20.13 12.08
C ASP A 185 23.38 -19.02 11.22
N ARG A 186 22.47 -18.21 11.79
CA ARG A 186 21.92 -17.04 11.10
C ARG A 186 22.95 -15.94 10.86
N PHE A 187 23.83 -15.66 11.82
CA PHE A 187 24.94 -14.71 11.62
C PHE A 187 25.82 -15.13 10.43
N ARG A 188 26.24 -16.40 10.39
CA ARG A 188 27.06 -16.94 9.30
C ARG A 188 26.36 -16.82 7.94
N PHE A 189 25.07 -17.10 7.89
CA PHE A 189 24.28 -16.93 6.67
C PHE A 189 24.36 -15.49 6.15
N PHE A 190 24.10 -14.48 7.00
CA PHE A 190 24.13 -13.09 6.55
C PHE A 190 25.53 -12.63 6.12
N VAL A 191 26.59 -13.09 6.79
CA VAL A 191 27.97 -12.84 6.36
C VAL A 191 28.23 -13.45 4.98
N GLN A 192 27.86 -14.71 4.76
CA GLN A 192 28.04 -15.40 3.48
C GLN A 192 27.23 -14.76 2.35
N ALA A 193 26.04 -14.24 2.66
CA ALA A 193 25.17 -13.54 1.72
C ALA A 193 25.56 -12.06 1.48
N ASN A 194 26.66 -11.59 2.09
CA ASN A 194 27.11 -10.20 2.06
C ASN A 194 26.06 -9.18 2.59
N LEU A 195 25.18 -9.61 3.49
CA LEU A 195 24.15 -8.80 4.14
C LEU A 195 24.67 -8.25 5.48
N MET A 196 25.70 -7.41 5.42
CA MET A 196 26.46 -6.99 6.61
C MET A 196 25.65 -6.21 7.65
N SER A 197 24.67 -5.41 7.22
CA SER A 197 23.77 -4.70 8.13
C SER A 197 22.94 -5.68 8.98
N GLU A 198 22.46 -6.77 8.39
CA GLU A 198 21.71 -7.80 9.12
C GLU A 198 22.63 -8.65 10.00
N ALA A 199 23.83 -8.99 9.50
CA ALA A 199 24.84 -9.69 10.30
C ALA A 199 25.18 -8.90 11.58
N LYS A 200 25.34 -7.58 11.47
CA LYS A 200 25.60 -6.70 12.63
C LYS A 200 24.45 -6.76 13.65
N ARG A 201 23.19 -6.68 13.21
CA ARG A 201 22.02 -6.79 14.11
C ARG A 201 21.98 -8.14 14.84
N ILE A 202 22.38 -9.23 14.18
CA ILE A 202 22.47 -10.54 14.84
C ILE A 202 23.60 -10.55 15.88
N ALA A 203 24.76 -9.98 15.57
CA ALA A 203 25.89 -9.90 16.49
C ALA A 203 25.59 -9.06 17.74
N GLU A 204 24.74 -8.03 17.65
CA GLU A 204 24.30 -7.25 18.81
C GLU A 204 23.42 -8.05 19.80
N ARG A 205 22.87 -9.19 19.36
CA ARG A 205 22.09 -10.12 20.20
C ARG A 205 22.91 -11.30 20.71
N MET A 206 24.19 -11.37 20.31
CA MET A 206 25.12 -12.44 20.68
C MET A 206 25.78 -12.15 22.03
#